data_AF-D8TJG4-F1
#
_entry.id   AF-D8TJG4-F1
#
_cell.length_a   1.000
_cell.length_b   1.000
_cell.length_c   1.000
_cell.angle_alpha   90.00
_cell.angle_beta   90.00
_cell.angle_gamma   90.00
#
_symmetry.space_group_name_H-M   'P 1'
#
loop_
_entity.id
_entity.type
_entity.pdbx_description
1 polymer ?
#
loop_
_entity_poly.entity_id
_entity_poly.type
_entity_poly.pdbx_seq_one_letter_code
_entity_poly.pdbx_strand_id
1 'polypeptide(L)'
;PLARDLLTAALRGPLLPAQQQLLLAELDADPRVTLRLGLTPRHLPALVENAPVVATEALLRLLRWPERASQFLAVLARSEMSLHSLEVVNRLTASGAVPTEFVHLYITNCITSCESTQDKYVQNRLVRLVCVFLQSLIRNKVINIHDLLHEVQAFCINFSRIKEAAKLFRLLKQVGPWPTGVVHHCGSCSSCCCGIGDGGNN
;
A
#
# COMPACT_ATOMS: atom_id res chain seq x y z
N PRO A 1 21.37 15.39 20.11
CA PRO A 1 20.49 16.57 20.34
C PRO A 1 19.76 16.97 19.05
N LEU A 2 20.47 17.47 18.03
CA LEU A 2 19.84 17.99 16.80
C LEU A 2 18.93 16.99 16.07
N ALA A 3 19.38 15.76 15.81
CA ALA A 3 18.56 14.77 15.11
C ALA A 3 17.29 14.35 15.89
N ARG A 4 17.32 14.39 17.23
CA ARG A 4 16.12 14.14 18.06
C ARG A 4 15.15 15.30 17.98
N ASP A 5 15.65 16.52 17.91
CA ASP A 5 14.82 17.72 17.76
C ASP A 5 14.15 17.73 16.38
N LEU A 6 14.89 17.35 15.33
CA LEU A 6 14.37 17.18 13.97
C LEU A 6 13.31 16.07 13.91
N LEU A 7 13.54 14.93 14.56
CA LEU A 7 12.53 13.88 14.64
C LEU A 7 11.28 14.40 15.36
N THR A 8 11.44 15.10 16.48
CA THR A 8 10.31 15.67 17.23
C THR A 8 9.53 16.69 16.40
N ALA A 9 10.21 17.50 15.58
CA ALA A 9 9.57 18.40 14.63
C ALA A 9 8.79 17.62 13.56
N ALA A 10 9.37 16.54 13.00
CA ALA A 10 8.70 15.68 12.03
C ALA A 10 7.43 15.00 12.59
N LEU A 11 7.36 14.75 13.89
CA LEU A 11 6.15 14.20 14.52
C LEU A 11 5.03 15.23 14.66
N ARG A 12 5.33 16.53 14.59
CA ARG A 12 4.37 17.63 14.76
C ARG A 12 3.89 18.22 13.44
N GLY A 13 4.64 18.03 12.37
CA GLY A 13 4.30 18.56 11.05
C GLY A 13 5.41 18.32 10.02
N PRO A 14 5.19 18.77 8.76
CA PRO A 14 6.15 18.60 7.70
C PRO A 14 7.45 19.35 7.99
N LEU A 15 8.57 18.70 7.70
CA LEU A 15 9.89 19.32 7.80
C LEU A 15 10.17 20.21 6.58
N LEU A 16 10.97 21.25 6.78
CA LEU A 16 11.57 21.98 5.66
C LEU A 16 12.50 21.05 4.88
N PRO A 17 12.69 21.25 3.55
CA PRO A 17 13.54 20.39 2.75
C PRO A 17 14.95 20.22 3.33
N ALA A 18 15.58 21.31 3.80
CA ALA A 18 16.91 21.24 4.43
C ALA A 18 16.92 20.42 5.73
N GLN A 19 15.88 20.55 6.56
CA GLN A 19 15.75 19.78 7.80
C GLN A 19 15.53 18.28 7.51
N GLN A 20 14.73 17.97 6.50
CA GLN A 20 14.53 16.60 6.05
C GLN A 20 15.85 15.99 5.58
N GLN A 21 16.60 16.68 4.72
CA GLN A 21 17.89 16.18 4.22
C GLN A 21 18.89 15.93 5.36
N LEU A 22 18.96 16.82 6.36
CA LEU A 22 19.82 16.61 7.53
C LEU A 22 19.41 15.37 8.33
N LEU A 23 18.11 15.18 8.57
CA LEU A 23 17.63 14.00 9.30
C LEU A 23 17.87 12.70 8.51
N LEU A 24 17.71 12.74 7.19
CA LEU A 24 18.00 11.60 6.31
C LEU A 24 19.49 11.25 6.32
N ALA A 25 20.38 12.25 6.22
CA ALA A 25 21.83 12.05 6.29
C ALA A 25 22.26 11.41 7.62
N GLU A 26 21.64 11.82 8.74
CA GLU A 26 21.88 11.20 10.05
C GLU A 26 21.42 9.73 10.10
N LEU A 27 20.27 9.42 9.48
CA LEU A 27 19.78 8.04 9.35
C LEU A 27 20.73 7.21 8.48
N ASP A 28 21.25 7.76 7.39
CA ASP A 28 22.22 7.11 6.49
C ASP A 28 23.53 6.78 7.19
N ALA A 29 24.06 7.73 7.98
CA ALA A 29 25.37 7.61 8.60
C ALA A 29 25.47 6.45 9.60
N ASP A 30 24.41 6.20 10.37
CA ASP A 30 24.37 5.07 11.29
C ASP A 30 22.95 4.48 11.39
N PRO A 31 22.72 3.24 10.89
CA PRO A 31 21.45 2.55 10.97
C PRO A 31 20.87 2.45 12.39
N ARG A 32 21.73 2.42 13.42
CA ARG A 32 21.34 2.36 14.84
C ARG A 32 20.83 3.70 15.36
N VAL A 33 20.94 4.78 14.58
CA VAL A 33 20.38 6.10 14.91
C VAL A 33 18.89 5.99 15.18
N THR A 34 18.15 5.18 14.42
CA THR A 34 16.72 4.90 14.67
C THR A 34 16.45 4.48 16.12
N LEU A 35 17.34 3.68 16.72
CA LEU A 35 17.28 3.25 18.11
C LEU A 35 17.66 4.36 19.09
N ARG A 36 18.68 5.15 18.76
CA ARG A 36 19.16 6.27 19.60
C ARG A 36 18.22 7.46 19.60
N LEU A 37 17.47 7.68 18.53
CA LEU A 37 16.50 8.77 18.42
C LEU A 37 15.29 8.57 19.34
N GLY A 38 15.10 7.38 19.90
CA GLY A 38 13.92 7.08 20.72
C GLY A 38 12.65 6.97 19.89
N LEU A 39 12.77 6.62 18.61
CA LEU A 39 11.61 6.33 17.78
C LEU A 39 10.90 5.09 18.33
N THR A 40 9.60 5.21 18.60
CA THR A 40 8.76 4.11 19.10
C THR A 40 7.61 3.85 18.12
N PRO A 41 6.99 2.66 18.14
CA PRO A 41 5.86 2.37 17.26
C PRO A 41 4.70 3.37 17.38
N ARG A 42 4.51 3.98 18.56
CA ARG A 42 3.46 4.99 18.80
C ARG A 42 3.65 6.27 17.99
N HIS A 43 4.88 6.59 17.62
CA HIS A 43 5.21 7.77 16.81
C HIS A 43 4.94 7.53 15.32
N LEU A 44 4.80 6.28 14.90
CA LEU A 44 4.78 5.92 13.49
C LEU A 44 3.63 6.55 12.70
N PRO A 45 2.37 6.56 13.17
CA PRO A 45 1.28 7.17 12.41
C PRO A 45 1.54 8.66 12.11
N ALA A 46 1.95 9.43 13.12
CA ALA A 46 2.28 10.83 12.94
C ALA A 46 3.49 11.04 12.01
N LEU A 47 4.52 10.19 12.11
CA LEU A 47 5.69 10.27 11.24
C LEU A 47 5.34 9.97 9.77
N VAL A 48 4.49 8.98 9.52
CA VAL A 48 4.01 8.64 8.18
C VAL A 48 3.24 9.80 7.57
N GLU A 49 2.33 10.41 8.32
CA GLU A 49 1.51 11.50 7.80
C GLU A 49 2.29 12.80 7.57
N ASN A 50 3.22 13.13 8.45
CA ASN A 50 3.94 14.41 8.39
C ASN A 50 5.23 14.33 7.58
N ALA A 51 5.90 13.17 7.56
CA ALA A 51 7.21 13.00 6.94
C ALA A 51 7.38 11.60 6.33
N PRO A 52 6.61 11.23 5.28
CA PRO A 52 6.58 9.88 4.71
C PRO A 52 7.94 9.40 4.19
N VAL A 53 8.78 10.31 3.66
CA VAL A 53 10.14 9.97 3.22
C VAL A 53 11.01 9.55 4.40
N VAL A 54 10.96 10.30 5.51
CA VAL A 54 11.68 9.97 6.73
C VAL A 54 11.16 8.66 7.34
N ALA A 55 9.84 8.46 7.36
CA ALA A 55 9.22 7.22 7.81
C ALA A 55 9.73 6.01 7.01
N THR A 56 9.77 6.14 5.67
CA THR A 56 10.28 5.08 4.78
C THR A 56 11.72 4.73 5.12
N GLU A 57 12.61 5.72 5.19
CA GLU A 57 14.03 5.50 5.46
C GLU A 57 14.27 4.93 6.87
N ALA A 58 13.53 5.41 7.87
CA ALA A 58 13.59 4.86 9.22
C ALA A 58 13.15 3.38 9.24
N LEU A 59 12.06 3.04 8.58
CA LEU A 59 11.54 1.67 8.51
C LEU A 59 12.48 0.73 7.75
N LEU A 60 13.05 1.16 6.62
CA LEU A 60 14.04 0.36 5.87
C LEU A 60 15.25 -0.03 6.74
N ARG A 61 15.71 0.87 7.61
CA ARG A 61 16.76 0.57 8.59
C ARG A 61 16.27 -0.37 9.68
N LEU A 62 15.05 -0.16 10.18
CA LEU A 62 14.46 -1.00 11.23
C LEU A 62 14.23 -2.44 10.77
N LEU A 63 13.96 -2.69 9.47
CA LEU A 63 13.80 -4.04 8.91
C LEU A 63 15.04 -4.94 9.13
N ARG A 64 16.21 -4.36 9.42
CA ARG A 64 17.42 -5.10 9.81
C ARG A 64 17.32 -5.77 11.18
N TRP A 65 16.31 -5.41 11.99
CA TRP A 65 16.05 -5.96 13.32
C TRP A 65 14.59 -6.46 13.40
N PRO A 66 14.32 -7.72 13.00
CA PRO A 66 12.96 -8.26 12.84
C PRO A 66 12.04 -8.06 14.06
N GLU A 67 12.55 -8.30 15.26
CA GLU A 67 11.80 -8.14 16.53
C GLU A 67 11.29 -6.72 16.79
N ARG A 68 12.02 -5.71 16.30
CA ARG A 68 11.58 -4.32 16.40
C ARG A 68 10.70 -3.96 15.22
N ALA A 69 11.13 -4.32 14.01
CA ALA A 69 10.38 -4.05 12.79
C ALA A 69 8.93 -4.54 12.88
N SER A 70 8.70 -5.75 13.40
CA SER A 70 7.36 -6.33 13.57
C SER A 70 6.41 -5.42 14.35
N GLN A 71 6.89 -4.74 15.39
CA GLN A 71 6.09 -3.82 16.20
C GLN A 71 5.68 -2.57 15.42
N PHE A 72 6.60 -2.03 14.61
CA PHE A 72 6.32 -0.89 13.74
C PHE A 72 5.38 -1.27 12.60
N LEU A 73 5.64 -2.39 11.93
CA LEU A 73 4.80 -2.92 10.86
C LEU A 73 3.38 -3.21 11.37
N ALA A 74 3.23 -3.76 12.58
CA ALA A 74 1.91 -4.00 13.16
C ALA A 74 1.13 -2.70 13.41
N VAL A 75 1.79 -1.60 13.79
CA VAL A 75 1.15 -0.28 13.87
C VAL A 75 0.82 0.26 12.49
N LEU A 76 1.73 0.14 11.52
CA LEU A 76 1.52 0.59 10.15
C LEU A 76 0.30 -0.09 9.51
N ALA A 77 0.14 -1.41 9.71
CA ALA A 77 -1.00 -2.16 9.22
C ALA A 77 -2.35 -1.75 9.83
N ARG A 78 -2.34 -1.17 11.04
CA ARG A 78 -3.55 -0.73 11.75
C ARG A 78 -3.80 0.77 11.64
N SER A 79 -2.90 1.51 10.99
CA SER A 79 -3.04 2.95 10.81
C SER A 79 -4.15 3.25 9.80
N GLU A 80 -4.74 4.44 9.89
CA GLU A 80 -5.75 4.88 8.93
C GLU A 80 -5.17 4.88 7.51
N MET A 81 -5.98 4.46 6.54
CA MET A 81 -5.57 4.47 5.15
C MET A 81 -5.41 5.89 4.62
N SER A 82 -4.19 6.23 4.21
CA SER A 82 -3.82 7.51 3.59
C SER A 82 -2.95 7.32 2.36
N LEU A 83 -2.82 8.36 1.54
CA LEU A 83 -1.86 8.37 0.42
C LEU A 83 -0.42 8.12 0.93
N HIS A 84 -0.05 8.75 2.05
CA HIS A 84 1.28 8.63 2.63
C HIS A 84 1.57 7.21 3.12
N SER A 85 0.62 6.57 3.81
CA SER A 85 0.76 5.19 4.26
C SER A 85 0.96 4.22 3.09
N LEU A 86 0.18 4.36 2.01
CA LEU A 86 0.29 3.54 0.80
C LEU A 86 1.61 3.77 0.06
N GLU A 87 2.09 5.02 -0.01
CA GLU A 87 3.40 5.32 -0.59
C GLU A 87 4.53 4.66 0.20
N VAL A 88 4.51 4.80 1.53
CA VAL A 88 5.50 4.18 2.43
C VAL A 88 5.50 2.67 2.22
N VAL A 89 4.34 2.01 2.28
CA VAL A 89 4.27 0.54 2.10
C VAL A 89 4.72 0.13 0.70
N ASN A 90 4.38 0.89 -0.35
CA ASN A 90 4.83 0.61 -1.71
C ASN A 90 6.36 0.71 -1.86
N ARG A 91 7.00 1.69 -1.22
CA ARG A 91 8.47 1.81 -1.21
C ARG A 91 9.12 0.70 -0.40
N LEU A 92 8.58 0.36 0.77
CA LEU A 92 9.10 -0.71 1.60
C LEU A 92 9.02 -2.06 0.89
N THR A 93 7.89 -2.37 0.26
CA THR A 93 7.71 -3.61 -0.49
C THR A 93 8.66 -3.71 -1.69
N ALA A 94 8.94 -2.60 -2.38
CA ALA A 94 9.94 -2.55 -3.45
C ALA A 94 11.38 -2.86 -2.99
N SER A 95 11.68 -2.71 -1.69
CA SER A 95 12.99 -3.09 -1.14
C SER A 95 13.19 -4.61 -1.00
N GLY A 96 12.13 -5.40 -1.07
CA GLY A 96 12.15 -6.86 -0.87
C GLY A 96 12.39 -7.31 0.58
N ALA A 97 12.57 -6.38 1.53
CA ALA A 97 12.88 -6.70 2.93
C ALA A 97 11.64 -6.83 3.84
N VAL A 98 10.45 -6.72 3.27
CA VAL A 98 9.18 -6.73 4.03
C VAL A 98 8.58 -8.14 4.04
N PRO A 99 8.18 -8.66 5.22
CA PRO A 99 7.50 -9.95 5.31
C PRO A 99 6.18 -9.99 4.52
N THR A 100 5.93 -11.07 3.81
CA THR A 100 4.72 -11.27 3.00
C THR A 100 3.46 -11.26 3.84
N GLU A 101 3.52 -11.77 5.07
CA GLU A 101 2.41 -11.80 6.02
C GLU A 101 1.95 -10.38 6.38
N PHE A 102 2.89 -9.44 6.51
CA PHE A 102 2.56 -8.04 6.73
C PHE A 102 1.85 -7.45 5.51
N VAL A 103 2.34 -7.74 4.29
CA VAL A 103 1.72 -7.20 3.06
C VAL A 103 0.29 -7.72 2.90
N HIS A 104 0.06 -9.00 3.17
CA HIS A 104 -1.27 -9.61 3.12
C HIS A 104 -2.20 -8.96 4.15
N LEU A 105 -1.77 -8.86 5.41
CA LEU A 105 -2.54 -8.19 6.46
C LEU A 105 -2.86 -6.74 6.11
N TYR A 106 -1.89 -6.01 5.56
CA TYR A 106 -2.07 -4.62 5.13
C TYR A 106 -3.16 -4.52 4.05
N ILE A 107 -3.11 -5.39 3.03
CA ILE A 107 -4.11 -5.44 1.95
C ILE A 107 -5.51 -5.75 2.50
N THR A 108 -5.64 -6.76 3.37
CA THR A 108 -6.92 -7.12 3.99
C THR A 108 -7.50 -5.95 4.80
N ASN A 109 -6.66 -5.24 5.57
CA ASN A 109 -7.09 -4.06 6.31
C ASN A 109 -7.51 -2.91 5.38
N CYS A 110 -6.82 -2.74 4.24
CA CYS A 110 -7.21 -1.76 3.23
C CYS A 110 -8.59 -2.06 2.63
N ILE A 111 -8.83 -3.31 2.24
CA ILE A 111 -10.12 -3.76 1.68
C ILE A 111 -11.23 -3.57 2.71
N THR A 112 -11.03 -4.06 3.93
CA THR A 112 -11.99 -3.92 5.03
C THR A 112 -12.32 -2.45 5.30
N SER A 113 -11.32 -1.57 5.32
CA SER A 113 -11.50 -0.13 5.54
C SER A 113 -12.30 0.52 4.40
N CYS A 114 -12.06 0.14 3.14
CA CYS A 114 -12.89 0.58 2.03
C CYS A 114 -14.36 0.17 2.22
N GLU A 115 -14.62 -1.08 2.60
CA GLU A 115 -15.96 -1.62 2.76
C GLU A 115 -16.72 -1.01 3.95
N SER A 116 -16.02 -0.69 5.03
CA SER A 116 -16.62 -0.07 6.23
C SER A 116 -16.84 1.44 6.10
N THR A 117 -16.18 2.11 5.16
CA THR A 117 -16.29 3.57 4.98
C THR A 117 -17.68 3.97 4.49
N GLN A 118 -18.41 4.75 5.30
CA GLN A 118 -19.79 5.16 5.02
C GLN A 118 -19.88 6.30 3.99
N ASP A 119 -18.94 7.25 4.02
CA ASP A 119 -18.92 8.35 3.07
C ASP A 119 -18.51 7.85 1.69
N LYS A 120 -19.47 7.84 0.75
CA LYS A 120 -19.23 7.33 -0.62
C LYS A 120 -18.15 8.09 -1.38
N TYR A 121 -17.98 9.39 -1.13
CA TYR A 121 -16.97 10.19 -1.81
C TYR A 121 -15.57 9.82 -1.30
N VAL A 122 -15.41 9.72 0.02
CA VAL A 122 -14.16 9.26 0.65
C VAL A 122 -13.87 7.81 0.28
N GLN A 123 -14.86 6.92 0.36
CA GLN A 123 -14.76 5.52 -0.06
C GLN A 123 -14.25 5.39 -1.50
N ASN A 124 -14.87 6.12 -2.45
CA ASN A 124 -14.43 6.09 -3.84
C ASN A 124 -12.97 6.54 -4.01
N ARG A 125 -12.52 7.53 -3.22
CA ARG A 125 -11.11 7.96 -3.21
C ARG A 125 -10.19 6.87 -2.67
N LEU A 126 -10.54 6.25 -1.54
CA LEU A 126 -9.76 5.16 -0.95
C LEU A 126 -9.66 3.97 -1.90
N VAL A 127 -10.78 3.56 -2.51
CA VAL A 127 -10.79 2.44 -3.46
C VAL A 127 -9.86 2.72 -4.64
N ARG A 128 -9.85 3.95 -5.17
CA ARG A 128 -8.90 4.34 -6.24
C ARG A 128 -7.45 4.17 -5.80
N LEU A 129 -7.11 4.64 -4.60
CA LEU A 129 -5.76 4.52 -4.05
C LEU A 129 -5.34 3.05 -3.86
N VAL A 130 -6.20 2.24 -3.24
CA VAL A 130 -5.98 0.80 -3.04
C VAL A 130 -5.82 0.09 -4.38
N CYS A 131 -6.64 0.41 -5.38
CA CYS A 131 -6.52 -0.19 -6.71
C CYS A 131 -5.19 0.12 -7.38
N VAL A 132 -4.66 1.35 -7.24
CA VAL A 132 -3.35 1.72 -7.79
C VAL A 132 -2.23 1.02 -7.04
N PHE A 133 -2.33 0.94 -5.71
CA PHE A 133 -1.38 0.24 -4.86
C PHE A 133 -1.30 -1.26 -5.21
N LEU A 134 -2.44 -1.95 -5.30
CA LEU A 134 -2.49 -3.37 -5.68
C LEU A 134 -1.93 -3.61 -7.09
N GLN A 135 -2.22 -2.72 -8.05
CA GLN A 135 -1.61 -2.79 -9.39
C GLN A 135 -0.08 -2.68 -9.32
N SER A 136 0.48 -1.85 -8.44
CA SER A 136 1.93 -1.73 -8.23
C SER A 136 2.51 -3.05 -7.71
N LEU A 137 1.92 -3.62 -6.66
CA LEU A 137 2.38 -4.88 -6.06
C LEU A 137 2.37 -6.04 -7.06
N ILE A 138 1.32 -6.16 -7.87
CA ILE A 138 1.19 -7.20 -8.90
C ILE A 138 2.24 -7.03 -9.99
N ARG A 139 2.42 -5.80 -10.52
CA ARG A 139 3.39 -5.54 -11.59
C ARG A 139 4.83 -5.80 -11.15
N ASN A 140 5.15 -5.44 -9.91
CA ASN A 140 6.48 -5.62 -9.33
C ASN A 140 6.70 -7.05 -8.79
N LYS A 141 5.69 -7.93 -8.88
CA LYS A 141 5.74 -9.32 -8.40
C LYS A 141 6.17 -9.43 -6.92
N VAL A 142 5.76 -8.45 -6.10
CA VAL A 142 6.08 -8.43 -4.66
C VAL A 142 5.33 -9.54 -3.93
N ILE A 143 4.06 -9.74 -4.30
CA ILE A 143 3.17 -10.72 -3.66
C ILE A 143 2.90 -11.90 -4.58
N ASN A 144 2.75 -13.07 -3.98
CA ASN A 144 2.08 -14.18 -4.66
C ASN A 144 0.57 -13.91 -4.65
N ILE A 145 0.06 -13.31 -5.73
CA ILE A 145 -1.35 -12.91 -5.82
C ILE A 145 -2.32 -14.09 -5.66
N HIS A 146 -1.87 -15.34 -5.83
CA HIS A 146 -2.72 -16.52 -5.68
C HIS A 146 -3.38 -16.62 -4.30
N ASP A 147 -2.66 -16.23 -3.24
CA ASP A 147 -3.18 -16.31 -1.87
C ASP A 147 -4.24 -15.24 -1.57
N LEU A 148 -4.21 -14.14 -2.33
CA LEU A 148 -5.10 -12.98 -2.17
C LEU A 148 -6.13 -12.86 -3.31
N LEU A 149 -6.11 -13.78 -4.27
CA LEU A 149 -6.83 -13.63 -5.53
C LEU A 149 -8.34 -13.49 -5.31
N HIS A 150 -8.91 -14.33 -4.45
CA HIS A 150 -10.35 -14.31 -4.17
C HIS A 150 -10.78 -13.02 -3.47
N GLU A 151 -10.01 -12.56 -2.49
CA GLU A 151 -10.31 -11.34 -1.74
C GLU A 151 -10.23 -10.10 -2.63
N VAL A 152 -9.16 -9.99 -3.44
CA VAL A 152 -8.97 -8.85 -4.35
C VAL A 152 -9.99 -8.88 -5.50
N GLN A 153 -10.39 -10.07 -5.98
CA GLN A 153 -11.46 -10.20 -6.96
C GLN A 153 -12.81 -9.77 -6.40
N ALA A 154 -13.17 -10.24 -5.19
CA ALA A 154 -14.40 -9.85 -4.52
C ALA A 154 -14.46 -8.33 -4.33
N PHE A 155 -13.36 -7.73 -3.86
CA PHE A 155 -13.21 -6.27 -3.77
C PHE A 155 -13.45 -5.58 -5.12
N CYS A 156 -12.82 -6.07 -6.19
CA CYS A 156 -12.99 -5.49 -7.53
C CYS A 156 -14.43 -5.59 -8.05
N ILE A 157 -15.14 -6.67 -7.74
CA ILE A 157 -16.55 -6.87 -8.11
C ILE A 157 -17.44 -5.90 -7.32
N ASN A 158 -17.22 -5.81 -6.01
CA ASN A 158 -17.97 -4.94 -5.10
C ASN A 158 -17.87 -3.47 -5.53
N PHE A 159 -16.69 -3.05 -6.00
CA PHE A 159 -16.41 -1.69 -6.47
C PHE A 159 -16.33 -1.56 -8.00
N SER A 160 -16.98 -2.45 -8.76
CA SER A 160 -16.88 -2.53 -10.23
C SER A 160 -17.25 -1.25 -10.99
N ARG A 161 -18.06 -0.36 -10.39
CA ARG A 161 -18.40 0.96 -10.96
C ARG A 161 -17.21 1.93 -10.99
N ILE A 162 -16.16 1.67 -10.21
CA ILE A 162 -14.94 2.47 -10.17
C ILE A 162 -13.99 1.95 -11.25
N LYS A 163 -13.55 2.85 -12.13
CA LYS A 163 -12.72 2.53 -13.30
C LYS A 163 -11.43 1.79 -12.93
N GLU A 164 -10.82 2.18 -11.82
CA GLU A 164 -9.58 1.61 -11.29
C GLU A 164 -9.79 0.17 -10.82
N ALA A 165 -10.92 -0.14 -10.20
CA ALA A 165 -11.29 -1.50 -9.78
C ALA A 165 -11.53 -2.41 -11.00
N ALA A 166 -12.27 -1.92 -12.00
CA ALA A 166 -12.45 -2.64 -13.25
C ALA A 166 -11.11 -2.90 -13.99
N LYS A 167 -10.16 -1.95 -13.93
CA LYS A 167 -8.82 -2.12 -14.50
C LYS A 167 -8.00 -3.16 -13.72
N LEU A 168 -8.03 -3.12 -12.38
CA LEU A 168 -7.38 -4.11 -11.54
C LEU A 168 -7.93 -5.51 -11.77
N PHE A 169 -9.25 -5.67 -11.88
CA PHE A 169 -9.88 -6.96 -12.19
C PHE A 169 -9.36 -7.58 -13.49
N ARG A 170 -9.25 -6.77 -14.56
CA ARG A 170 -8.69 -7.23 -15.83
C ARG A 170 -7.22 -7.64 -15.71
N LEU A 171 -6.44 -6.94 -14.90
CA LEU A 171 -5.04 -7.31 -14.63
C LEU A 171 -4.98 -8.68 -13.94
N LEU A 172 -5.83 -8.93 -12.94
CA LEU A 172 -5.86 -10.22 -12.23
C LEU A 172 -6.17 -11.39 -13.15
N LYS A 173 -7.05 -11.20 -14.14
CA LYS A 173 -7.36 -12.24 -15.14
C LYS A 173 -6.15 -12.68 -15.96
N GLN A 174 -5.14 -11.82 -16.10
CA GLN A 174 -3.92 -12.11 -16.87
C GLN A 174 -2.85 -12.84 -16.05
N VAL A 175 -2.94 -12.79 -14.72
CA VAL A 175 -1.92 -13.34 -13.81
C VAL A 175 -2.26 -14.76 -13.35
N GLY A 176 -3.55 -15.13 -13.32
CA GLY A 176 -3.97 -16.49 -12.94
C GLY A 176 -4.03 -17.46 -14.13
N PRO A 177 -3.75 -18.77 -13.92
CA PRO A 177 -4.20 -19.81 -14.84
C PRO A 177 -5.73 -19.90 -14.72
N TRP A 178 -6.43 -19.07 -15.48
CA TRP A 178 -7.88 -19.18 -15.60
C TRP A 178 -8.16 -20.46 -16.39
N PRO A 179 -8.96 -21.42 -15.89
CA PRO A 179 -9.52 -22.45 -16.75
C PRO A 179 -10.38 -21.72 -17.76
N THR A 180 -9.86 -21.56 -18.98
CA THR A 180 -10.56 -20.97 -20.13
C THR A 180 -11.92 -21.64 -20.26
N GLY A 181 -12.99 -21.01 -19.76
CA GLY A 181 -14.32 -21.63 -19.81
C GLY A 181 -15.38 -21.15 -18.82
N VAL A 182 -15.04 -20.52 -17.68
CA VAL A 182 -16.09 -20.08 -16.74
C VAL A 182 -16.55 -18.65 -17.03
N VAL A 183 -17.64 -18.54 -17.78
CA VAL A 183 -18.42 -17.30 -17.95
C VAL A 183 -19.10 -16.97 -16.63
N HIS A 184 -18.46 -16.13 -15.81
CA HIS A 184 -19.15 -15.50 -14.69
C HIS A 184 -20.22 -14.56 -15.26
N HIS A 185 -21.47 -15.02 -15.22
CA HIS A 185 -22.62 -14.17 -15.49
C HIS A 185 -22.66 -13.07 -14.42
N CYS A 186 -22.32 -11.85 -14.82
CA CYS A 186 -22.56 -10.67 -14.01
C CYS A 186 -24.07 -10.41 -14.05
N GLY A 187 -24.78 -10.83 -13.00
CA GLY A 187 -26.24 -10.71 -12.88
C GLY A 187 -26.79 -9.29 -12.73
N SER A 188 -26.01 -8.23 -12.96
CA SER A 188 -26.49 -6.84 -12.81
C SER A 188 -25.65 -5.78 -13.55
N CYS A 189 -25.14 -6.06 -14.76
CA CYS A 189 -24.56 -5.01 -15.61
C CYS A 189 -25.04 -5.14 -17.06
N SER A 190 -26.22 -4.58 -17.34
CA SER A 190 -26.69 -4.31 -18.70
C SER A 190 -25.98 -3.08 -19.27
N SER A 191 -24.65 -3.09 -19.36
CA SER A 191 -23.85 -2.22 -20.24
C SER A 191 -22.35 -2.36 -19.95
N CYS A 192 -21.58 -2.48 -21.03
CA CYS A 192 -20.13 -2.33 -21.11
C CYS A 192 -19.25 -3.52 -20.69
N CYS A 193 -19.11 -4.50 -21.59
CA CYS A 193 -17.85 -4.74 -22.30
C CYS A 193 -18.03 -5.89 -23.33
N CYS A 194 -18.83 -5.66 -24.38
CA CYS A 194 -18.67 -6.38 -25.63
C CYS A 194 -17.85 -5.49 -26.56
N GLY A 195 -16.60 -5.86 -26.79
CA GLY A 195 -15.79 -5.37 -27.90
C GLY A 195 -15.31 -6.59 -28.66
N ILE A 196 -16.18 -7.13 -29.50
CA ILE A 196 -15.83 -8.06 -30.59
C ILE A 196 -16.09 -7.27 -31.87
N GLY A 197 -15.05 -7.15 -32.68
CA GLY A 197 -14.98 -6.52 -34.00
C GLY A 197 -13.50 -6.27 -34.28
N ASP A 198 -12.85 -6.83 -35.29
CA ASP A 198 -13.34 -7.20 -36.60
C ASP A 198 -12.71 -8.50 -37.15
N GLY A 199 -13.50 -9.22 -37.93
CA GLY A 199 -13.00 -10.21 -38.88
C GLY A 199 -12.54 -9.55 -40.19
N GLY A 200 -11.79 -10.30 -41.00
CA GLY A 200 -11.52 -9.88 -42.38
C GLY A 200 -10.28 -10.52 -43.01
N ASN A 201 -10.48 -11.70 -43.59
CA ASN A 201 -10.01 -12.10 -44.92
C ASN A 201 -8.55 -11.79 -45.34
N ASN A 202 -7.67 -12.81 -45.29
CA ASN A 202 -6.99 -13.39 -46.46
C ASN A 202 -6.28 -14.69 -46.06
#